data_AF-M1ZN77-F1
#
_entry.id   AF-M1ZN77-F1
#
_cell.length_a   1.000
_cell.length_b   1.000
_cell.length_c   1.000
_cell.angle_alpha   90.00
_cell.angle_beta   90.00
_cell.angle_gamma   90.00
#
_symmetry.space_group_name_H-M   'P 1'
#
loop_
_entity.id
_entity.type
_entity.pdbx_description
1 polymer ?
#
loop_
_entity_poly.entity_id
_entity_poly.type
_entity_poly.pdbx_seq_one_letter_code
_entity_poly.pdbx_strand_id
1 'polypeptide(L)'
;MNKKVALNWAKIQYEEGDEKDRKFKNIRKFFDMKEKQDYTIDDETWSDMDIDRVYGKLDKNSSTLGESVLYYMLRNPLRDEEKLKDRNKLIQLFKEDVKLREQLLITYYQLGRDRKNTFLEMIESELVVNKMKYYLYTILGKIFPLIAILFTIFVDESYAKYIAISAALNMFVNYMERNTIKSRGIIYLRGIIKAAKKIASIKNNELSYYTDNINNNLKEVKSIDRGTFLIGFVNMWQGLFEAICVIFLIEECAYYKVSEVLK
;
A
#
# COMPACT_ATOMS: atom_id res chain seq x y z
N MET A 1 -9.07 -5.70 -14.28
CA MET A 1 -8.08 -6.12 -15.30
C MET A 1 -7.97 -7.64 -15.32
N ASN A 2 -8.00 -8.26 -16.51
CA ASN A 2 -7.86 -9.72 -16.68
C ASN A 2 -6.49 -10.20 -16.15
N LYS A 3 -6.48 -11.27 -15.35
CA LYS A 3 -5.26 -11.83 -14.74
C LYS A 3 -4.19 -12.21 -15.77
N LYS A 4 -4.59 -12.70 -16.95
CA LYS A 4 -3.68 -13.03 -18.06
C LYS A 4 -3.00 -11.78 -18.64
N VAL A 5 -3.76 -10.71 -18.81
CA VAL A 5 -3.24 -9.42 -19.29
C VAL A 5 -2.25 -8.87 -18.27
N ALA A 6 -2.65 -8.79 -16.98
CA ALA A 6 -1.78 -8.33 -15.90
C ALA A 6 -0.46 -9.09 -15.84
N LEU A 7 -0.49 -10.42 -16.01
CA LEU A 7 0.70 -11.24 -16.05
C LEU A 7 1.60 -10.90 -17.25
N ASN A 8 1.01 -10.71 -18.44
CA ASN A 8 1.78 -10.37 -19.63
C ASN A 8 2.55 -9.06 -19.48
N TRP A 9 1.90 -8.02 -18.97
CA TRP A 9 2.56 -6.75 -18.65
C TRP A 9 3.67 -6.91 -17.62
N ALA A 10 3.43 -7.71 -16.57
CA ALA A 10 4.44 -7.98 -15.55
C ALA A 10 5.67 -8.73 -16.12
N LYS A 11 5.47 -9.60 -17.11
CA LYS A 11 6.56 -10.31 -17.82
C LYS A 11 7.38 -9.35 -18.69
N ILE A 12 6.71 -8.55 -19.52
CA ILE A 12 7.37 -7.55 -20.38
C ILE A 12 8.23 -6.61 -19.51
N GLN A 13 7.67 -6.12 -18.41
CA GLN A 13 8.41 -5.26 -17.47
C GLN A 13 9.65 -5.96 -16.89
N TYR A 14 9.56 -7.25 -16.57
CA TYR A 14 10.67 -8.03 -16.06
C TYR A 14 11.76 -8.25 -17.12
N GLU A 15 11.38 -8.66 -18.32
CA GLU A 15 12.28 -9.05 -19.42
C GLU A 15 12.94 -7.82 -20.06
N GLU A 16 12.12 -6.89 -20.55
CA GLU A 16 12.58 -5.74 -21.33
C GLU A 16 12.93 -4.57 -20.42
N GLY A 17 12.29 -4.49 -19.25
CA GLY A 17 12.31 -3.29 -18.41
C GLY A 17 11.13 -2.38 -18.73
N ASP A 18 11.18 -1.19 -18.16
CA ASP A 18 10.13 -0.17 -18.32
C ASP A 18 10.83 1.18 -18.35
N GLU A 19 10.49 2.01 -19.34
CA GLU A 19 10.93 3.40 -19.43
C GLU A 19 10.21 4.19 -18.34
N LYS A 20 10.71 4.06 -17.11
CA LYS A 20 10.15 4.72 -15.93
C LYS A 20 10.78 6.09 -15.77
N ASP A 21 9.93 7.10 -15.65
CA ASP A 21 10.27 8.37 -15.02
C ASP A 21 10.51 8.14 -13.51
N ARG A 22 11.76 7.85 -13.16
CA ARG A 22 12.18 7.52 -11.78
C ARG A 22 12.28 8.81 -10.96
N LYS A 23 11.31 9.00 -10.07
CA LYS A 23 11.32 10.08 -9.10
C LYS A 23 12.25 9.73 -7.93
N PHE A 24 13.57 9.84 -8.13
CA PHE A 24 14.57 9.50 -7.11
C PHE A 24 14.35 10.19 -5.77
N LYS A 25 13.89 11.45 -5.78
CA LYS A 25 13.47 12.20 -4.58
C LYS A 25 12.45 11.43 -3.73
N ASN A 26 11.54 10.71 -4.37
CA ASN A 26 10.57 9.88 -3.67
C ASN A 26 11.21 8.53 -3.33
N ILE A 27 11.85 7.85 -4.29
CA ILE A 27 12.44 6.51 -4.11
C ILE A 27 13.39 6.46 -2.89
N ARG A 28 14.20 7.50 -2.66
CA ARG A 28 15.15 7.56 -1.53
C ARG A 28 14.49 7.64 -0.16
N LYS A 29 13.18 7.90 -0.07
CA LYS A 29 12.49 8.15 1.20
C LYS A 29 12.66 7.03 2.23
N PHE A 30 12.58 5.77 1.83
CA PHE A 30 12.81 4.66 2.77
C PHE A 30 14.24 4.66 3.33
N PHE A 31 15.23 5.07 2.52
CA PHE A 31 16.62 5.21 2.96
C PHE A 31 16.82 6.40 3.89
N ASP A 32 16.09 7.50 3.69
CA ASP A 32 16.16 8.67 4.55
C ASP A 32 15.48 8.41 5.92
N MET A 33 14.47 7.56 5.97
CA MET A 33 13.80 7.12 7.21
C MET A 33 14.62 6.13 8.05
N LYS A 34 15.75 5.63 7.54
CA LYS A 34 16.59 4.64 8.22
C LYS A 34 17.87 5.26 8.72
N GLU A 35 18.32 4.80 9.88
CA GLU A 35 19.65 5.14 10.40
C GLU A 35 20.73 4.70 9.41
N LYS A 36 21.75 5.54 9.28
CA LYS A 36 22.90 5.26 8.42
C LYS A 36 23.77 4.19 9.08
N GLN A 37 24.24 3.25 8.27
CA GLN A 37 25.16 2.20 8.66
C GLN A 37 26.61 2.64 8.41
N ASP A 38 27.57 1.94 9.00
CA ASP A 38 29.01 2.26 8.88
C ASP A 38 29.52 2.38 7.43
N TYR A 39 28.90 1.64 6.51
CA TYR A 39 29.27 1.60 5.08
C TYR A 39 28.16 2.14 4.19
N THR A 40 27.30 3.00 4.72
CA THR A 40 26.34 3.71 3.89
C THR A 40 27.06 4.62 2.91
N ILE A 41 26.76 4.46 1.62
CA ILE A 41 27.24 5.35 0.56
C ILE A 41 26.55 6.71 0.73
N ASP A 42 27.34 7.75 0.98
CA ASP A 42 26.87 9.13 1.08
C ASP A 42 26.44 9.72 -0.28
N ASP A 43 25.83 10.91 -0.27
CA ASP A 43 25.28 11.54 -1.47
C ASP A 43 26.36 11.99 -2.47
N GLU A 44 27.57 12.34 -2.02
CA GLU A 44 28.69 12.71 -2.88
C GLU A 44 29.23 11.47 -3.60
N THR A 45 29.56 10.42 -2.86
CA THR A 45 30.02 9.15 -3.40
C THR A 45 28.98 8.54 -4.36
N TRP A 46 27.69 8.63 -4.03
CA TRP A 46 26.61 8.17 -4.90
C TRP A 46 26.57 8.91 -6.25
N SER A 47 26.76 10.23 -6.20
CA SER A 47 26.82 11.09 -7.38
C SER A 47 28.07 10.81 -8.21
N ASP A 48 29.25 10.75 -7.58
CA ASP A 48 30.54 10.49 -8.23
C ASP A 48 30.57 9.15 -8.97
N MET A 49 29.92 8.14 -8.39
CA MET A 49 29.81 6.80 -8.98
C MET A 49 28.67 6.67 -10.01
N ASP A 50 27.89 7.74 -10.26
CA ASP A 50 26.72 7.74 -11.16
C ASP A 50 25.77 6.56 -10.88
N ILE A 51 25.46 6.34 -9.61
CA ILE A 51 24.67 5.17 -9.18
C ILE A 51 23.21 5.28 -9.64
N ASP A 52 22.68 6.49 -9.90
CA ASP A 52 21.35 6.66 -10.48
C ASP A 52 21.22 5.94 -11.84
N ARG A 53 22.27 5.99 -12.68
CA ARG A 53 22.31 5.25 -13.95
C ARG A 53 22.37 3.74 -13.72
N VAL A 54 23.15 3.29 -12.74
CA VAL A 54 23.23 1.86 -12.36
C VAL A 54 21.88 1.36 -11.85
N TYR A 55 21.24 2.09 -10.93
CA TYR A 55 19.89 1.82 -10.44
C TYR A 55 18.90 1.73 -11.59
N GLY A 56 18.96 2.65 -12.55
CA GLY A 56 18.09 2.67 -13.73
C GLY A 56 18.16 1.39 -14.58
N LYS A 57 19.32 0.74 -14.64
CA LYS A 57 19.51 -0.54 -15.32
C LYS A 57 19.05 -1.75 -14.48
N LEU A 58 19.22 -1.68 -13.16
CA LEU A 58 18.86 -2.77 -12.25
C LEU A 58 17.36 -2.80 -11.92
N ASP A 59 16.70 -1.65 -11.89
CA ASP A 59 15.34 -1.53 -11.39
C ASP A 59 14.29 -2.13 -12.34
N LYS A 60 13.84 -3.34 -12.02
CA LYS A 60 12.70 -4.03 -12.63
C LYS A 60 11.45 -4.03 -11.73
N ASN A 61 11.42 -3.27 -10.64
CA ASN A 61 10.32 -3.30 -9.67
C ASN A 61 9.00 -2.71 -10.21
N SER A 62 7.88 -3.36 -9.89
CA SER A 62 6.52 -2.87 -10.20
C SER A 62 5.84 -2.17 -9.03
N SER A 63 6.52 -2.03 -7.89
CA SER A 63 5.97 -1.39 -6.69
C SER A 63 6.94 -0.39 -6.09
N THR A 64 6.40 0.66 -5.47
CA THR A 64 7.20 1.73 -4.88
C THR A 64 8.00 1.26 -3.66
N LEU A 65 7.49 0.29 -2.90
CA LEU A 65 8.29 -0.34 -1.85
C LEU A 65 9.48 -1.12 -2.41
N GLY A 66 9.29 -1.87 -3.51
CA GLY A 66 10.39 -2.56 -4.19
C GLY A 66 11.46 -1.59 -4.70
N GLU A 67 11.03 -0.48 -5.31
CA GLU A 67 11.93 0.60 -5.75
C GLU A 67 12.73 1.17 -4.56
N SER A 68 12.04 1.51 -3.47
CA SER A 68 12.66 2.12 -2.29
C SER A 68 13.62 1.16 -1.57
N VAL A 69 13.29 -0.14 -1.51
CA VAL A 69 14.17 -1.16 -0.92
C VAL A 69 15.40 -1.41 -1.80
N LEU A 70 15.25 -1.44 -3.13
CA LEU A 70 16.40 -1.56 -4.04
C LEU A 70 17.36 -0.36 -3.86
N TYR A 71 16.82 0.85 -3.76
CA TYR A 71 17.63 2.05 -3.53
C TYR A 71 18.39 1.96 -2.20
N TYR A 72 17.68 1.61 -1.12
CA TYR A 72 18.28 1.36 0.19
C TYR A 72 19.37 0.30 0.15
N MET A 73 19.17 -0.80 -0.60
CA MET A 73 20.16 -1.86 -0.75
C MET A 73 21.43 -1.39 -1.48
N LEU A 74 21.31 -0.55 -2.52
CA LEU A 74 22.47 0.01 -3.20
C LEU A 74 23.22 1.01 -2.32
N ARG A 75 22.49 1.79 -1.51
CA ARG A 75 23.09 2.69 -0.51
C ARG A 75 23.80 1.96 0.61
N ASN A 76 23.43 0.72 0.89
CA ASN A 76 23.96 -0.09 1.99
C ASN A 76 24.41 -1.47 1.50
N PRO A 77 25.57 -1.56 0.81
CA PRO A 77 26.08 -2.84 0.33
C PRO A 77 26.31 -3.83 1.47
N LEU A 78 25.85 -5.07 1.29
CA LEU A 78 26.10 -6.14 2.26
C LEU A 78 27.56 -6.60 2.18
N ARG A 79 28.18 -6.79 3.35
CA ARG A 79 29.54 -7.36 3.50
C ARG A 79 29.57 -8.75 4.10
N ASP A 80 28.43 -9.20 4.61
CA ASP A 80 28.23 -10.49 5.25
C ASP A 80 28.05 -11.57 4.17
N GLU A 81 28.98 -12.51 4.12
CA GLU A 81 29.00 -13.57 3.10
C GLU A 81 27.80 -14.51 3.19
N GLU A 82 27.32 -14.83 4.41
CA GLU A 82 26.16 -15.71 4.59
C GLU A 82 24.89 -15.02 4.05
N LYS A 83 24.69 -13.74 4.38
CA LYS A 83 23.55 -12.97 3.85
C LYS A 83 23.62 -12.82 2.33
N LEU A 84 24.82 -12.69 1.75
CA LEU A 84 25.00 -12.66 0.30
C LEU A 84 24.67 -14.01 -0.33
N LYS A 85 25.08 -15.13 0.27
CA LYS A 85 24.72 -16.48 -0.17
C LYS A 85 23.21 -16.70 -0.11
N ASP A 86 22.55 -16.27 0.96
CA ASP A 86 21.09 -16.38 1.09
C ASP A 86 20.34 -15.54 0.06
N ARG A 87 20.84 -14.34 -0.25
CA ARG A 87 20.30 -13.55 -1.36
C ARG A 87 20.50 -14.26 -2.70
N ASN A 88 21.66 -14.88 -2.94
CA ASN A 88 21.91 -15.64 -4.17
C ASN A 88 20.98 -16.85 -4.30
N LYS A 89 20.68 -17.58 -3.20
CA LYS A 89 19.70 -18.68 -3.20
C LYS A 89 18.34 -18.22 -3.74
N LEU A 90 17.83 -17.07 -3.26
CA LEU A 90 16.58 -16.50 -3.77
C LEU A 90 16.66 -16.12 -5.26
N ILE A 91 17.79 -15.57 -5.70
CA ILE A 91 18.01 -15.22 -7.11
C ILE A 91 17.95 -16.47 -7.98
N GLN A 92 18.62 -17.56 -7.59
CA GLN A 92 18.58 -18.82 -8.34
C GLN A 92 17.18 -19.44 -8.33
N LEU A 93 16.51 -19.48 -7.17
CA LEU A 93 15.13 -19.95 -7.05
C LEU A 93 14.21 -19.24 -8.03
N PHE A 94 14.23 -17.91 -8.08
CA PHE A 94 13.37 -17.16 -9.00
C PHE A 94 13.80 -17.27 -10.46
N LYS A 95 15.07 -17.59 -10.75
CA LYS A 95 15.53 -17.86 -12.11
C LYS A 95 14.99 -19.20 -12.62
N GLU A 96 15.04 -20.23 -11.77
CA GLU A 96 14.67 -21.61 -12.07
C GLU A 96 13.15 -21.84 -12.01
N ASP A 97 12.48 -21.41 -10.94
CA ASP A 97 11.03 -21.55 -10.78
C ASP A 97 10.27 -20.38 -11.41
N VAL A 98 10.06 -20.50 -12.73
CA VAL A 98 9.33 -19.52 -13.53
C VAL A 98 7.91 -19.29 -13.01
N LYS A 99 7.23 -20.35 -12.55
CA LYS A 99 5.84 -20.26 -12.09
C LYS A 99 5.74 -19.46 -10.80
N LEU A 100 6.65 -19.71 -9.85
CA LEU A 100 6.77 -18.92 -8.63
C LEU A 100 7.10 -17.46 -8.94
N ARG A 101 8.09 -17.23 -9.81
CA ARG A 101 8.47 -15.87 -10.25
C ARG A 101 7.26 -15.13 -10.83
N GLU A 102 6.51 -15.75 -11.73
CA GLU A 102 5.31 -15.17 -12.34
C GLU A 102 4.22 -14.84 -11.31
N GLN A 103 4.01 -15.71 -10.32
CA GLN A 103 3.05 -15.49 -9.24
C GLN A 103 3.44 -14.29 -8.36
N LEU A 104 4.72 -14.09 -8.10
CA LEU A 104 5.24 -12.92 -7.40
C LEU A 104 5.14 -11.66 -8.26
N LEU A 105 5.58 -11.71 -9.52
CA LEU A 105 5.55 -10.59 -10.46
C LEU A 105 4.13 -10.02 -10.62
N ILE A 106 3.12 -10.87 -10.85
CA ILE A 106 1.74 -10.39 -10.95
C ILE A 106 1.24 -9.78 -9.64
N THR A 107 1.68 -10.30 -8.49
CA THR A 107 1.29 -9.77 -7.17
C THR A 107 1.87 -8.37 -6.95
N TYR A 108 3.15 -8.17 -7.25
CA TYR A 108 3.79 -6.85 -7.17
C TYR A 108 3.28 -5.86 -8.22
N TYR A 109 2.98 -6.34 -9.43
CA TYR A 109 2.36 -5.53 -10.48
C TYR A 109 0.97 -5.03 -10.07
N GLN A 110 0.17 -5.89 -9.44
CA GLN A 110 -1.14 -5.51 -8.90
C GLN A 110 -1.06 -4.58 -7.69
N LEU A 111 0.01 -4.66 -6.88
CA LEU A 111 0.27 -3.68 -5.83
C LEU A 111 0.53 -2.29 -6.42
N GLY A 112 1.31 -2.23 -7.49
CA GLY A 112 1.58 -1.00 -8.23
C GLY A 112 2.40 0.03 -7.46
N ARG A 113 2.49 1.24 -8.04
CA ARG A 113 3.34 2.32 -7.58
C ARG A 113 2.54 3.44 -6.91
N ASP A 114 2.92 3.78 -5.68
CA ASP A 114 2.56 5.02 -5.01
C ASP A 114 3.58 6.09 -5.41
N ARG A 115 3.41 6.70 -6.58
CA ARG A 115 4.41 7.63 -7.17
C ARG A 115 4.78 8.81 -6.28
N LYS A 116 3.93 9.19 -5.34
CA LYS A 116 4.17 10.30 -4.39
C LYS A 116 4.71 9.82 -3.04
N ASN A 117 4.88 8.52 -2.85
CA ASN A 117 5.29 7.91 -1.59
C ASN A 117 4.40 8.29 -0.40
N THR A 118 3.10 8.46 -0.65
CA THR A 118 2.09 8.82 0.34
C THR A 118 2.04 7.85 1.51
N PHE A 119 2.33 6.56 1.30
CA PHE A 119 2.43 5.59 2.40
C PHE A 119 3.61 5.87 3.31
N LEU A 120 4.83 6.00 2.78
CA LEU A 120 6.01 6.29 3.60
C LEU A 120 5.88 7.67 4.28
N GLU A 121 5.31 8.66 3.59
CA GLU A 121 4.99 9.97 4.16
C GLU A 121 3.96 9.90 5.28
N MET A 122 3.01 8.98 5.19
CA MET A 122 2.04 8.72 6.27
C MET A 122 2.70 8.05 7.47
N ILE A 123 3.60 7.09 7.26
CA ILE A 123 4.33 6.41 8.34
C ILE A 123 5.27 7.35 9.08
N GLU A 124 5.96 8.23 8.35
CA GLU A 124 6.90 9.20 8.94
C GLU A 124 6.19 10.35 9.68
N SER A 125 4.98 10.71 9.24
CA SER A 125 4.26 11.82 9.84
C SER A 125 3.57 11.49 11.14
N GLU A 126 3.41 12.50 12.00
CA GLU A 126 2.50 12.42 13.13
C GLU A 126 1.04 12.29 12.65
N LEU A 127 0.45 11.12 12.86
CA LEU A 127 -0.97 10.90 12.59
C LEU A 127 -1.84 11.55 13.66
N VAL A 128 -2.92 12.19 13.23
CA VAL A 128 -3.91 12.78 14.15
C VAL A 128 -4.77 11.66 14.71
N VAL A 129 -4.60 11.36 15.99
CA VAL A 129 -5.40 10.35 16.69
C VAL A 129 -6.58 11.03 17.37
N ASN A 130 -7.79 10.58 17.03
CA ASN A 130 -9.01 11.08 17.67
C ASN A 130 -10.09 9.99 17.70
N LYS A 131 -10.25 9.35 18.86
CA LYS A 131 -11.24 8.28 19.08
C LYS A 131 -12.67 8.80 18.95
N MET A 132 -12.94 10.03 19.40
CA MET A 132 -14.28 10.63 19.29
C MET A 132 -14.69 10.80 17.83
N LYS A 133 -13.78 11.26 16.98
CA LYS A 133 -14.01 11.35 15.53
C LYS A 133 -14.24 9.99 14.90
N TYR A 134 -13.50 8.94 15.29
CA TYR A 134 -13.76 7.58 14.82
C TYR A 134 -15.21 7.13 15.08
N TYR A 135 -15.70 7.29 16.32
CA TYR A 135 -17.07 6.91 16.67
C TYR A 135 -18.10 7.80 16.00
N LEU A 136 -17.89 9.12 15.99
CA LEU A 136 -18.78 10.08 15.34
C LEU A 136 -18.95 9.77 13.84
N TYR A 137 -17.85 9.57 13.12
CA TYR A 137 -17.88 9.27 11.69
C TYR A 137 -18.39 7.86 11.39
N THR A 138 -18.23 6.92 12.34
CA THR A 138 -18.90 5.61 12.24
C THR A 138 -20.42 5.76 12.33
N ILE A 139 -20.92 6.61 13.23
CA ILE A 139 -22.35 6.88 13.36
C ILE A 139 -22.87 7.59 12.11
N LEU A 140 -22.25 8.71 11.72
CA LEU A 140 -22.67 9.54 10.58
C LEU A 140 -22.51 8.82 9.24
N GLY A 141 -21.39 8.13 9.04
CA GLY A 141 -21.04 7.51 7.77
C GLY A 141 -21.63 6.12 7.56
N LYS A 142 -22.02 5.40 8.62
CA LYS A 142 -22.47 4.00 8.49
C LYS A 142 -23.84 3.76 9.10
N ILE A 143 -24.02 4.16 10.37
CA ILE A 143 -25.25 3.83 11.10
C ILE A 143 -26.42 4.67 10.60
N PHE A 144 -26.26 5.99 10.52
CA PHE A 144 -27.29 6.91 10.06
C PHE A 144 -27.80 6.62 8.63
N PRO A 145 -26.93 6.50 7.60
CA PRO A 145 -27.40 6.18 6.24
C PRO A 145 -28.04 4.79 6.16
N LEU A 146 -27.53 3.79 6.91
CA LEU A 146 -28.14 2.46 6.94
C LEU A 146 -29.56 2.49 7.52
N ILE A 147 -29.76 3.21 8.64
CA ILE A 147 -31.08 3.40 9.23
C ILE A 147 -32.00 4.10 8.22
N ALA A 148 -31.56 5.19 7.58
CA ALA A 148 -32.37 5.90 6.59
C ALA A 148 -32.79 4.98 5.41
N ILE A 149 -31.88 4.14 4.91
CA ILE A 149 -32.19 3.15 3.86
C ILE A 149 -33.23 2.12 4.34
N LEU A 150 -33.07 1.57 5.55
CA LEU A 150 -34.00 0.59 6.10
C LEU A 150 -35.40 1.20 6.29
N PHE A 151 -35.50 2.40 6.85
CA PHE A 151 -36.79 3.10 6.99
C PHE A 151 -37.44 3.41 5.63
N THR A 152 -36.64 3.74 4.61
CA THR A 152 -37.15 3.97 3.25
C THR A 152 -37.77 2.71 2.65
N ILE A 153 -37.17 1.53 2.89
CA ILE A 153 -37.64 0.25 2.34
C ILE A 153 -38.83 -0.31 3.13
N PHE A 154 -38.79 -0.23 4.46
CA PHE A 154 -39.71 -0.96 5.33
C PHE A 154 -40.80 -0.11 5.97
N VAL A 155 -40.70 1.23 5.94
CA VAL A 155 -41.68 2.12 6.56
C VAL A 155 -42.38 2.98 5.52
N ASP A 156 -41.66 3.86 4.83
CA ASP A 156 -42.24 4.78 3.85
C ASP A 156 -41.19 5.42 2.94
N GLU A 157 -41.53 5.71 1.67
CA GLU A 157 -40.58 6.29 0.71
C GLU A 157 -40.14 7.72 1.06
N SER A 158 -40.92 8.47 1.85
CA SER A 158 -40.57 9.84 2.28
C SER A 158 -39.30 9.90 3.14
N TYR A 159 -38.85 8.77 3.70
CA TYR A 159 -37.57 8.69 4.42
C TYR A 159 -36.34 8.80 3.50
N ALA A 160 -36.51 8.69 2.18
CA ALA A 160 -35.42 8.84 1.21
C ALA A 160 -34.71 10.21 1.33
N LYS A 161 -35.41 11.26 1.76
CA LYS A 161 -34.81 12.60 1.98
C LYS A 161 -33.69 12.58 3.04
N TYR A 162 -33.77 11.68 4.02
CA TYR A 162 -32.72 11.56 5.04
C TYR A 162 -31.44 10.93 4.49
N ILE A 163 -31.53 10.14 3.42
CA ILE A 163 -30.34 9.65 2.68
C ILE A 163 -29.62 10.83 2.03
N ALA A 164 -30.37 11.74 1.39
CA ALA A 164 -29.81 12.95 0.79
C ALA A 164 -29.19 13.89 1.85
N ILE A 165 -29.85 14.08 3.00
CA ILE A 165 -29.31 14.86 4.13
C ILE A 165 -28.03 14.20 4.67
N SER A 166 -28.03 12.88 4.86
CA SER A 166 -26.84 12.12 5.28
C SER A 166 -25.67 12.33 4.33
N ALA A 167 -25.92 12.20 3.02
CA ALA A 167 -24.92 12.40 1.99
C ALA A 167 -24.34 13.82 2.03
N ALA A 168 -25.19 14.86 2.15
CA ALA A 168 -24.74 16.25 2.24
C ALA A 168 -23.89 16.51 3.49
N LEU A 169 -24.30 16.00 4.66
CA LEU A 169 -23.54 16.12 5.91
C LEU A 169 -22.19 15.41 5.79
N ASN A 170 -22.16 14.21 5.21
CA ASN A 170 -20.93 13.44 5.05
C ASN A 170 -19.99 14.08 4.03
N MET A 171 -20.51 14.67 2.94
CA MET A 171 -19.69 15.49 2.04
C MET A 171 -19.08 16.70 2.75
N PHE A 172 -19.83 17.37 3.63
CA PHE A 172 -19.30 18.48 4.42
C PHE A 172 -18.19 18.03 5.38
N VAL A 173 -18.38 16.91 6.09
CA VAL A 173 -17.34 16.31 6.95
C VAL A 173 -16.09 15.96 6.15
N ASN A 174 -16.24 15.29 5.00
CA ASN A 174 -15.12 14.96 4.12
C ASN A 174 -14.37 16.23 3.66
N TYR A 175 -15.09 17.28 3.28
CA TYR A 175 -14.49 18.57 2.92
C TYR A 175 -13.67 19.16 4.07
N MET A 176 -14.18 19.11 5.31
CA MET A 176 -13.46 19.62 6.49
C MET A 176 -12.20 18.80 6.81
N GLU A 177 -12.23 17.48 6.58
CA GLU A 177 -11.13 16.57 6.93
C GLU A 177 -10.11 16.35 5.79
N ARG A 178 -10.35 16.90 4.59
CA ARG A 178 -9.55 16.64 3.38
C ARG A 178 -8.04 16.89 3.51
N ASN A 179 -7.63 17.81 4.39
CA ASN A 179 -6.23 18.17 4.60
C ASN A 179 -5.57 17.36 5.74
N THR A 180 -6.38 16.76 6.61
CA THR A 180 -5.91 15.98 7.77
C THR A 180 -5.70 14.51 7.38
N ILE A 181 -6.62 13.98 6.58
CA ILE A 181 -6.66 12.55 6.26
C ILE A 181 -5.68 12.22 5.14
N LYS A 182 -4.72 11.35 5.45
CA LYS A 182 -3.75 10.81 4.49
C LYS A 182 -4.31 9.60 3.74
N SER A 183 -5.46 9.75 3.08
CA SER A 183 -6.21 8.62 2.51
C SER A 183 -5.40 7.78 1.51
N ARG A 184 -4.59 8.42 0.65
CA ARG A 184 -3.73 7.74 -0.33
C ARG A 184 -2.74 6.77 0.32
N GLY A 185 -2.14 7.16 1.45
CA GLY A 185 -1.21 6.30 2.19
C GLY A 185 -1.91 5.06 2.76
N ILE A 186 -3.14 5.22 3.25
CA ILE A 186 -3.98 4.12 3.75
C ILE A 186 -4.42 3.19 2.61
N ILE A 187 -4.79 3.75 1.45
CA ILE A 187 -5.14 2.97 0.26
C ILE A 187 -3.96 2.10 -0.17
N TYR A 188 -2.74 2.66 -0.20
CA TYR A 188 -1.56 1.89 -0.54
C TYR A 188 -1.22 0.84 0.54
N LEU A 189 -1.34 1.18 1.83
CA LEU A 189 -1.22 0.22 2.94
C LEU A 189 -2.19 -0.95 2.80
N ARG A 190 -3.44 -0.69 2.40
CA ARG A 190 -4.40 -1.75 2.08
C ARG A 190 -3.93 -2.64 0.93
N GLY A 191 -3.34 -2.05 -0.11
CA GLY A 191 -2.68 -2.77 -1.20
C GLY A 191 -1.54 -3.67 -0.71
N ILE A 192 -0.67 -3.14 0.15
CA ILE A 192 0.45 -3.86 0.76
C ILE A 192 -0.05 -5.08 1.54
N ILE A 193 -1.06 -4.91 2.40
CA ILE A 193 -1.64 -6.02 3.17
C ILE A 193 -2.24 -7.09 2.26
N LYS A 194 -2.95 -6.69 1.18
CA LYS A 194 -3.49 -7.64 0.20
C LYS A 194 -2.38 -8.40 -0.53
N ALA A 195 -1.29 -7.73 -0.90
CA ALA A 195 -0.13 -8.35 -1.55
C ALA A 195 0.57 -9.32 -0.60
N ALA A 196 0.81 -8.90 0.64
CA ALA A 196 1.39 -9.72 1.71
C ALA A 196 0.58 -11.00 1.95
N LYS A 197 -0.75 -10.92 2.05
CA LYS A 197 -1.62 -12.11 2.18
C LYS A 197 -1.49 -13.08 1.01
N LYS A 198 -1.39 -12.57 -0.23
CA LYS A 198 -1.18 -13.41 -1.41
C LYS A 198 0.19 -14.10 -1.37
N ILE A 199 1.24 -13.36 -1.02
CA ILE A 199 2.61 -13.91 -0.94
C ILE A 199 2.70 -14.95 0.17
N ALA A 200 2.13 -14.67 1.35
CA ALA A 200 2.12 -15.60 2.48
C ALA A 200 1.35 -16.89 2.23
N SER A 201 0.44 -16.91 1.23
CA SER A 201 -0.29 -18.12 0.82
C SER A 201 0.47 -19.00 -0.18
N ILE A 202 1.65 -18.57 -0.65
CA ILE A 202 2.49 -19.33 -1.57
C ILE A 202 3.08 -20.53 -0.84
N LYS A 203 2.84 -21.73 -1.35
CA LYS A 203 3.42 -22.97 -0.82
C LYS A 203 4.75 -23.25 -1.53
N ASN A 204 5.84 -22.81 -0.94
CA ASN A 204 7.19 -23.14 -1.38
C ASN A 204 8.12 -23.19 -0.14
N ASN A 205 8.81 -24.32 0.05
CA ASN A 205 9.62 -24.56 1.25
C ASN A 205 10.82 -23.62 1.36
N GLU A 206 11.41 -23.22 0.22
CA GLU A 206 12.54 -22.30 0.16
C GLU A 206 12.14 -20.85 0.50
N LEU A 207 10.85 -20.53 0.43
CA LEU A 207 10.30 -19.24 0.86
C LEU A 207 9.73 -19.23 2.29
N SER A 208 9.75 -20.37 2.99
CA SER A 208 9.11 -20.56 4.30
C SER A 208 9.47 -19.45 5.30
N TYR A 209 10.76 -19.15 5.45
CA TYR A 209 11.25 -18.06 6.29
C TYR A 209 10.57 -16.72 6.00
N TYR A 210 10.44 -16.35 4.72
CA TYR A 210 9.82 -15.10 4.31
C TYR A 210 8.30 -15.12 4.49
N THR A 211 7.64 -16.21 4.12
CA THR A 211 6.19 -16.35 4.28
C THR A 211 5.77 -16.37 5.74
N ASP A 212 6.57 -16.96 6.63
CA ASP A 212 6.33 -17.01 8.07
C ASP A 212 6.48 -15.62 8.70
N ASN A 213 7.54 -14.89 8.34
CA ASN A 213 7.71 -13.50 8.75
C ASN A 213 6.55 -12.60 8.28
N ILE A 214 6.10 -12.77 7.02
CA ILE A 214 4.93 -12.05 6.51
C ILE A 214 3.68 -12.43 7.30
N ASN A 215 3.46 -13.72 7.58
CA ASN A 215 2.31 -14.19 8.37
C ASN A 215 2.31 -13.62 9.78
N ASN A 216 3.47 -13.55 10.43
CA ASN A 216 3.59 -12.95 11.76
C ASN A 216 3.28 -11.45 11.72
N ASN A 217 3.87 -10.71 10.78
CA ASN A 217 3.55 -9.28 10.61
C ASN A 217 2.07 -9.04 10.29
N LEU A 218 1.43 -9.91 9.50
CA LEU A 218 0.00 -9.84 9.20
C LEU A 218 -0.90 -10.04 10.43
N LYS A 219 -0.45 -10.80 11.44
CA LYS A 219 -1.17 -10.95 12.72
C LYS A 219 -1.12 -9.63 13.50
N GLU A 220 0.04 -9.00 13.58
CA GLU A 220 0.23 -7.72 14.28
C GLU A 220 -0.62 -6.60 13.67
N VAL A 221 -0.73 -6.55 12.32
CA VAL A 221 -1.53 -5.52 11.63
C VAL A 221 -2.99 -5.92 11.38
N LYS A 222 -3.51 -6.96 12.07
CA LYS A 222 -4.88 -7.46 11.86
C LYS A 222 -5.98 -6.44 12.15
N SER A 223 -5.75 -5.50 13.07
CA SER A 223 -6.66 -4.39 13.36
C SER A 223 -6.71 -3.40 12.19
N ILE A 224 -5.56 -3.05 11.62
CA ILE A 224 -5.42 -2.19 10.43
C ILE A 224 -6.07 -2.85 9.21
N ASP A 225 -5.82 -4.14 8.99
CA ASP A 225 -6.43 -4.92 7.91
C ASP A 225 -7.97 -4.87 7.95
N ARG A 226 -8.54 -5.02 9.15
CA ARG A 226 -10.00 -4.89 9.36
C ARG A 226 -10.47 -3.45 9.15
N GLY A 227 -9.76 -2.46 9.71
CA GLY A 227 -10.11 -1.04 9.60
C GLY A 227 -10.07 -0.50 8.16
N THR A 228 -9.23 -1.08 7.31
CA THR A 228 -9.05 -0.68 5.90
C THR A 228 -9.81 -1.56 4.90
N PHE A 229 -10.62 -2.50 5.38
CA PHE A 229 -11.30 -3.47 4.52
C PHE A 229 -12.20 -2.82 3.46
N LEU A 230 -13.04 -1.86 3.88
CA LEU A 230 -14.03 -1.19 3.04
C LEU A 230 -13.39 -0.35 1.92
N ILE A 231 -12.26 0.31 2.19
CA ILE A 231 -11.47 1.03 1.17
C ILE A 231 -11.13 0.10 0.00
N GLY A 232 -10.71 -1.12 0.32
CA GLY A 232 -10.30 -2.08 -0.69
C GLY A 232 -11.44 -2.66 -1.53
N PHE A 233 -12.70 -2.52 -1.11
CA PHE A 233 -13.89 -2.92 -1.86
C PHE A 233 -14.30 -1.81 -2.83
N VAL A 234 -14.35 -0.57 -2.34
CA VAL A 234 -14.74 0.62 -3.10
C VAL A 234 -13.76 0.91 -4.24
N ASN A 235 -12.45 0.84 -3.98
CA ASN A 235 -11.43 1.15 -4.99
C ASN A 235 -11.30 0.09 -6.10
N MET A 236 -12.01 -1.05 -5.99
CA MET A 236 -11.98 -2.10 -7.02
C MET A 236 -12.68 -1.69 -8.33
N TRP A 237 -13.53 -0.67 -8.26
CA TRP A 237 -14.43 -0.25 -9.34
C TRP A 237 -14.14 1.17 -9.88
N GLN A 238 -12.95 1.71 -9.60
CA GLN A 238 -12.36 2.98 -10.10
C GLN A 238 -13.34 4.08 -10.57
N GLY A 239 -13.41 5.19 -9.84
CA GLY A 239 -14.19 6.39 -10.21
C GLY A 239 -15.69 6.32 -9.88
N LEU A 240 -16.36 5.19 -10.10
CA LEU A 240 -17.80 5.06 -9.84
C LEU A 240 -18.16 5.10 -8.34
N PHE A 241 -17.27 4.59 -7.49
CA PHE A 241 -17.53 4.44 -6.06
C PHE A 241 -16.77 5.45 -5.19
N GLU A 242 -16.04 6.40 -5.78
CA GLU A 242 -15.41 7.48 -4.99
C GLU A 242 -16.47 8.30 -4.23
N ALA A 243 -17.60 8.59 -4.88
CA ALA A 243 -18.75 9.20 -4.22
C ALA A 243 -19.27 8.37 -3.04
N ILE A 244 -19.22 7.03 -3.12
CA ILE A 244 -19.64 6.14 -2.04
C ILE A 244 -18.65 6.19 -0.87
N CYS A 245 -17.34 6.30 -1.13
CA CYS A 245 -16.35 6.55 -0.08
C CYS A 245 -16.70 7.81 0.72
N VAL A 246 -17.02 8.90 0.02
CA VAL A 246 -17.37 10.19 0.64
C VAL A 246 -18.70 10.11 1.38
N ILE A 247 -19.75 9.58 0.74
CA ILE A 247 -21.10 9.50 1.32
C ILE A 247 -21.12 8.62 2.58
N PHE A 248 -20.26 7.61 2.69
CA PHE A 248 -20.21 6.71 3.85
C PHE A 248 -19.01 6.95 4.78
N LEU A 249 -18.28 8.05 4.60
CA LEU A 249 -17.08 8.41 5.37
C LEU A 249 -16.09 7.25 5.56
N ILE A 250 -15.87 6.48 4.49
CA ILE A 250 -15.11 5.22 4.57
C ILE A 250 -13.64 5.50 4.87
N GLU A 251 -13.06 6.53 4.24
CA GLU A 251 -11.66 6.89 4.39
C GLU A 251 -11.38 7.54 5.75
N GLU A 252 -12.30 8.38 6.24
CA GLU A 252 -12.29 9.00 7.56
C GLU A 252 -12.32 7.95 8.66
N CYS A 253 -13.28 7.02 8.60
CA CYS A 253 -13.37 5.93 9.56
C CYS A 253 -12.10 5.08 9.57
N ALA A 254 -11.56 4.77 8.40
CA ALA A 254 -10.33 4.00 8.27
C ALA A 254 -9.13 4.78 8.83
N TYR A 255 -9.00 6.06 8.53
CA TYR A 255 -7.91 6.91 9.02
C TYR A 255 -7.88 6.99 10.54
N TYR A 256 -9.00 7.34 11.17
CA TYR A 256 -9.05 7.44 12.63
C TYR A 256 -8.91 6.08 13.32
N LYS A 257 -9.26 4.98 12.64
CA LYS A 257 -9.01 3.63 13.16
C LYS A 257 -7.54 3.20 13.04
N VAL A 258 -6.90 3.51 11.93
CA VAL A 258 -5.51 3.13 11.65
C VAL A 258 -4.54 3.98 12.46
N SER A 259 -4.78 5.30 12.55
CA SER A 259 -3.96 6.21 13.35
C SER A 259 -3.91 5.82 14.83
N GLU A 260 -5.02 5.32 15.39
CA GLU A 260 -5.06 4.80 16.77
C GLU A 260 -4.11 3.61 16.98
N VAL A 261 -3.88 2.79 15.96
CA VAL A 261 -3.04 1.58 16.07
C VAL A 261 -1.57 1.87 15.78
N LEU A 262 -1.28 2.89 14.96
CA LEU A 262 0.08 3.23 14.54
C LEU A 262 0.81 4.18 15.50
N LYS A 263 0.12 4.77 16.49
CA LYS A 263 0.72 5.48 17.62
C LYS A 263 0.80 4.56 18.83
#